data_AF-A0A7C8Z3Z9-F1
#
_entry.id   AF-A0A7C8Z3Z9-F1
#
_cell.length_a   1.000
_cell.length_b   1.000
_cell.length_c   1.000
_cell.angle_alpha   90.00
_cell.angle_beta   90.00
_cell.angle_gamma   90.00
#
_symmetry.space_group_name_H-M   'P 1'
#
loop_
_entity.id
_entity.type
_entity.pdbx_description
1 polymer ?
#
loop_
_entity_poly.entity_id
_entity_poly.type
_entity_poly.pdbx_seq_one_letter_code
_entity_poly.pdbx_strand_id
1 'polypeptide(L)'
;MEDVSQQISSFCTLIKLKRFDDHTLRTLQVILESKDGRLLPQLRKRLKEFLRSESLIAIRQIANKPIGHVLSVLDFFVRAFAIVSDVESCLVLRYEALVMRDSKSISYLDLRVSCTEWLKFAQDAFDNGFYSITSKACENALLPFDVKGGARGDNLLENGAIMNKIQILRDIAIRLSATHAGMLVICLVLLSMRDYLVFCTRPE
;
A
#
# COMPACT_ATOMS: atom_id res chain seq x y z
N MET A 1 -24.98 25.56 -2.18
CA MET A 1 -24.27 24.52 -2.94
C MET A 1 -22.91 25.09 -3.25
N GLU A 2 -21.85 24.57 -2.64
CA GLU A 2 -20.50 25.09 -2.86
C GLU A 2 -20.02 24.72 -4.27
N ASP A 3 -19.35 25.64 -4.97
CA ASP A 3 -18.83 25.38 -6.31
C ASP A 3 -17.77 24.27 -6.27
N VAL A 4 -17.81 23.34 -7.23
CA VAL A 4 -16.88 22.19 -7.28
C VAL A 4 -15.42 22.65 -7.34
N SER A 5 -15.15 23.80 -7.96
CA SER A 5 -13.79 24.38 -8.00
C SER A 5 -13.31 24.80 -6.61
N GLN A 6 -14.21 25.36 -5.79
CA GLN A 6 -13.93 25.74 -4.41
C GLN A 6 -13.68 24.51 -3.53
N GLN A 7 -14.44 23.43 -3.73
CA GLN A 7 -14.22 22.16 -3.03
C GLN A 7 -12.86 21.55 -3.38
N ILE A 8 -12.46 21.56 -4.66
CA ILE A 8 -11.14 21.10 -5.11
C ILE A 8 -10.02 21.91 -4.46
N SER A 9 -10.14 23.25 -4.46
CA SER A 9 -9.14 24.12 -3.83
C SER A 9 -9.01 23.86 -2.33
N SER A 10 -10.14 23.68 -1.66
CA SER A 10 -10.20 23.36 -0.23
C SER A 10 -9.55 22.00 0.07
N PHE A 11 -9.86 20.98 -0.72
CA PHE A 11 -9.24 19.65 -0.62
C PHE A 11 -7.72 19.74 -0.78
N CYS A 12 -7.23 20.39 -1.83
CA CYS A 12 -5.80 20.57 -2.06
C CYS A 12 -5.10 21.28 -0.89
N THR A 13 -5.76 22.27 -0.30
CA THR A 13 -5.25 22.98 0.88
C THR A 13 -5.16 22.07 2.11
N LEU A 14 -6.20 21.28 2.38
CA LEU A 14 -6.21 20.31 3.49
C LEU A 14 -5.06 19.30 3.36
N ILE A 15 -4.83 18.76 2.17
CA ILE A 15 -3.71 17.84 1.90
C ILE A 15 -2.36 18.51 2.15
N LYS A 16 -2.16 19.74 1.68
CA LYS A 16 -0.92 20.50 1.90
C LYS A 16 -0.68 20.80 3.38
N LEU A 17 -1.74 21.07 4.13
CA LEU A 17 -1.73 21.24 5.59
C LEU A 17 -1.64 19.91 6.36
N LYS A 18 -1.45 18.77 5.66
CA LYS A 18 -1.29 17.44 6.24
C LYS A 18 -2.49 17.00 7.09
N ARG A 19 -3.69 17.43 6.70
CA ARG A 19 -4.96 17.00 7.29
C ARG A 19 -5.40 15.67 6.70
N PHE A 20 -4.79 14.60 7.18
CA PHE A 20 -5.02 13.22 6.75
C PHE A 20 -6.06 12.56 7.64
N ASP A 21 -7.33 12.90 7.42
CA ASP A 21 -8.47 12.41 8.19
C ASP A 21 -9.65 12.01 7.28
N ASP A 22 -10.66 11.37 7.87
CA ASP A 22 -11.86 10.93 7.15
C ASP A 22 -12.67 12.08 6.56
N HIS A 23 -12.59 13.28 7.15
CA HIS A 23 -13.27 14.44 6.59
C HIS A 23 -12.66 14.84 5.25
N THR A 24 -11.34 14.89 5.16
CA THR A 24 -10.63 15.14 3.89
C THR A 24 -10.95 14.08 2.83
N LEU A 25 -11.07 12.80 3.20
CA LEU A 25 -11.48 11.74 2.28
C LEU A 25 -12.93 11.91 1.78
N ARG A 26 -13.85 12.30 2.66
CA ARG A 26 -15.24 12.60 2.26
C ARG A 26 -15.30 13.76 1.28
N THR A 27 -14.50 14.81 1.48
CA THR A 27 -14.41 15.93 0.53
C THR A 27 -13.98 15.43 -0.87
N LEU A 28 -13.01 14.52 -0.95
CA LEU A 28 -12.58 13.92 -2.21
C LEU A 28 -13.69 13.12 -2.90
N GLN A 29 -14.49 12.37 -2.15
CA GLN A 29 -15.63 11.62 -2.68
C GLN A 29 -16.69 12.55 -3.27
N VAL A 30 -17.09 13.58 -2.52
CA VAL A 30 -18.07 14.58 -2.98
C VAL A 30 -17.62 15.30 -4.26
N ILE A 31 -16.33 15.62 -4.38
CA ILE A 31 -15.76 16.22 -5.60
C ILE A 31 -15.95 15.30 -6.82
N LEU A 32 -15.75 13.99 -6.65
CA LEU A 32 -15.87 13.03 -7.75
C LEU A 32 -17.33 12.71 -8.10
N GLU A 33 -18.23 12.71 -7.11
CA GLU A 33 -19.67 12.47 -7.29
C GLU A 33 -20.39 13.67 -7.92
N SER A 34 -19.93 14.89 -7.65
CA SER A 34 -20.54 16.12 -8.15
C SER A 34 -20.16 16.51 -9.57
N LYS A 35 -19.09 15.91 -10.14
CA LYS A 35 -18.60 16.29 -11.46
C LYS A 35 -19.28 15.51 -12.58
N ASP A 36 -19.71 16.23 -13.62
CA ASP A 36 -20.20 15.66 -14.88
C ASP A 36 -19.24 14.57 -15.40
N GLY A 37 -19.79 13.40 -15.73
CA GLY A 37 -19.08 12.23 -16.23
C GLY A 37 -18.17 12.51 -17.44
N ARG A 38 -18.44 13.56 -18.22
CA ARG A 38 -17.57 13.96 -19.36
C ARG A 38 -16.22 14.52 -18.91
N LEU A 39 -16.16 15.25 -17.79
CA LEU A 39 -14.93 15.88 -17.28
C LEU A 39 -14.29 15.07 -16.14
N LEU A 40 -15.03 14.12 -15.58
CA LEU A 40 -14.58 13.26 -14.48
C LEU A 40 -13.27 12.52 -14.76
N PRO A 41 -12.99 11.96 -15.96
CA PRO A 41 -11.71 11.31 -16.24
C PRO A 41 -10.52 12.28 -16.15
N GLN A 42 -10.66 13.50 -16.66
CA GLN A 42 -9.62 14.53 -16.60
C GLN A 42 -9.38 14.98 -15.16
N LEU A 43 -10.46 15.16 -14.38
CA LEU A 43 -10.37 15.49 -12.96
C LEU A 43 -9.66 14.37 -12.18
N ARG A 44 -10.05 13.10 -12.38
CA ARG A 44 -9.37 11.96 -11.76
C ARG A 44 -7.89 11.95 -12.09
N LYS A 45 -7.51 12.13 -13.36
CA LYS A 45 -6.10 12.19 -13.75
C LYS A 45 -5.32 13.24 -12.97
N ARG A 46 -5.85 14.47 -12.88
CA ARG A 46 -5.20 15.56 -12.13
C ARG A 46 -5.11 15.28 -10.63
N LEU A 47 -6.15 14.70 -10.04
CA LEU A 47 -6.16 14.31 -8.62
C LEU A 47 -5.16 13.19 -8.34
N LYS A 48 -5.01 12.21 -9.24
CA LYS A 48 -3.97 11.17 -9.16
C LYS A 48 -2.58 11.77 -9.13
N GLU A 49 -2.26 12.62 -10.10
CA GLU A 49 -0.95 13.30 -10.19
C GLU A 49 -0.66 14.12 -8.91
N PHE A 50 -1.65 14.87 -8.43
CA PHE A 50 -1.54 15.64 -7.20
C PHE A 50 -1.31 14.74 -5.97
N LEU A 51 -2.13 13.70 -5.78
CA LEU A 51 -2.01 12.79 -4.65
C LEU A 51 -0.69 12.02 -4.67
N ARG A 52 -0.22 11.57 -5.83
CA ARG A 52 1.10 10.94 -6.00
C ARG A 52 2.21 11.87 -5.52
N SER A 53 2.19 13.14 -5.96
CA SER A 53 3.17 14.15 -5.52
C SER A 53 3.12 14.38 -4.00
N GLU A 54 1.94 14.66 -3.46
CA GLU A 54 1.78 15.00 -2.05
C GLU A 54 2.03 13.82 -1.11
N SER A 55 1.71 12.59 -1.54
CA SER A 55 2.00 11.37 -0.78
C SER A 55 3.51 11.17 -0.61
N LEU A 56 4.30 11.39 -1.66
CA LEU A 56 5.76 11.28 -1.58
C LEU A 56 6.35 12.31 -0.59
N ILE A 57 5.85 13.54 -0.63
CA ILE A 57 6.26 14.59 0.31
C ILE A 57 5.88 14.20 1.74
N ALA A 58 4.65 13.75 1.97
CA ALA A 58 4.15 13.36 3.27
C ALA A 58 4.95 12.20 3.87
N ILE A 59 5.18 11.13 3.08
CA ILE A 59 5.93 9.95 3.49
C ILE A 59 7.35 10.32 3.95
N ARG A 60 8.04 11.18 3.21
CA ARG A 60 9.38 11.66 3.60
C ARG A 60 9.38 12.43 4.92
N GLN A 61 8.35 13.22 5.16
CA GLN A 61 8.23 14.04 6.38
C GLN A 61 7.86 13.23 7.62
N ILE A 62 7.04 12.20 7.44
CA ILE A 62 6.60 11.35 8.55
C ILE A 62 7.57 10.20 8.83
N ALA A 63 8.61 10.02 8.01
CA ALA A 63 9.56 8.91 8.15
C ALA A 63 9.98 8.75 9.62
N ASN A 64 10.49 9.77 10.29
CA ASN A 64 10.97 9.62 11.67
C ASN A 64 9.89 9.75 12.76
N LYS A 65 8.61 9.59 12.42
CA LYS A 65 7.49 9.67 13.37
C LYS A 65 7.18 8.29 13.97
N PRO A 66 6.43 8.23 15.09
CA PRO A 66 5.97 6.96 15.65
C PRO A 66 5.24 6.12 14.62
N ILE A 67 5.45 4.80 14.66
CA ILE A 67 4.94 3.86 13.66
C ILE A 67 3.41 3.97 13.46
N GLY A 68 2.64 4.14 14.54
CA GLY A 68 1.19 4.32 14.45
C GLY A 68 0.79 5.56 13.63
N HIS A 69 1.54 6.66 13.74
CA HIS A 69 1.31 7.85 12.92
C HIS A 69 1.67 7.58 11.46
N VAL A 70 2.80 6.92 11.19
CA VAL A 70 3.19 6.56 9.82
C VAL A 70 2.12 5.70 9.15
N LEU A 71 1.66 4.64 9.84
CA LEU A 71 0.63 3.75 9.33
C LEU A 71 -0.70 4.47 9.09
N SER A 72 -1.10 5.40 9.95
CA SER A 72 -2.33 6.19 9.77
C SER A 72 -2.29 7.05 8.50
N VAL A 73 -1.13 7.64 8.17
CA VAL A 73 -0.98 8.45 6.96
C VAL A 73 -0.92 7.57 5.71
N LEU A 74 -0.25 6.41 5.78
CA LEU A 74 -0.27 5.43 4.69
C LEU A 74 -1.70 4.95 4.41
N ASP A 75 -2.48 4.60 5.44
CA ASP A 75 -3.89 4.21 5.29
C ASP A 75 -4.73 5.30 4.61
N PHE A 76 -4.56 6.55 5.04
CA PHE A 76 -5.22 7.69 4.40
C PHE A 76 -4.94 7.74 2.89
N PHE A 77 -3.66 7.64 2.47
CA PHE A 77 -3.32 7.70 1.05
C PHE A 77 -3.77 6.47 0.27
N VAL A 78 -3.73 5.28 0.87
CA VAL A 78 -4.31 4.06 0.28
C VAL A 78 -5.78 4.27 -0.05
N ARG A 79 -6.56 4.81 0.90
CA ARG A 79 -7.98 5.10 0.72
C ARG A 79 -8.21 6.21 -0.30
N ALA A 80 -7.40 7.26 -0.28
CA ALA A 80 -7.46 8.33 -1.27
C ALA A 80 -7.21 7.82 -2.69
N PHE A 81 -6.19 6.97 -2.88
CA PHE A 81 -5.89 6.35 -4.17
C PHE A 81 -6.99 5.41 -4.64
N ALA A 82 -7.61 4.64 -3.74
CA ALA A 82 -8.78 3.84 -4.06
C ALA A 82 -9.95 4.70 -4.58
N ILE A 83 -10.23 5.83 -3.93
CA ILE A 83 -11.29 6.77 -4.32
C ILE A 83 -11.06 7.34 -5.73
N VAL A 84 -9.82 7.72 -6.07
CA VAL A 84 -9.49 8.22 -7.43
C VAL A 84 -9.21 7.09 -8.44
N SER A 85 -9.35 5.83 -8.05
CA SER A 85 -9.09 4.64 -8.88
C SER A 85 -7.64 4.57 -9.39
N ASP A 86 -6.67 4.88 -8.53
CA ASP A 86 -5.23 4.72 -8.76
C ASP A 86 -4.74 3.42 -8.14
N VAL A 87 -5.00 2.32 -8.85
CA VAL A 87 -4.72 0.96 -8.37
C VAL A 87 -3.24 0.76 -8.06
N GLU A 88 -2.35 1.23 -8.95
CA GLU A 88 -0.91 1.10 -8.78
C GLU A 88 -0.43 1.76 -7.47
N SER A 89 -0.79 3.02 -7.24
CA SER A 89 -0.36 3.75 -6.04
C SER A 89 -0.96 3.17 -4.77
N CYS A 90 -2.20 2.68 -4.84
CA CYS A 90 -2.85 1.97 -3.74
C CYS A 90 -2.09 0.68 -3.36
N LEU A 91 -1.77 -0.17 -4.35
CA LEU A 91 -1.07 -1.43 -4.11
C LEU A 91 0.35 -1.20 -3.58
N VAL A 92 1.07 -0.21 -4.11
CA VAL A 92 2.40 0.16 -3.62
C VAL A 92 2.35 0.53 -2.14
N LEU A 93 1.49 1.47 -1.74
CA LEU A 93 1.43 1.90 -0.34
C LEU A 93 0.92 0.80 0.60
N ARG A 94 -0.01 -0.04 0.15
CA ARG A 94 -0.44 -1.21 0.94
C ARG A 94 0.70 -2.19 1.16
N TYR A 95 1.48 -2.50 0.13
CA TYR A 95 2.65 -3.36 0.26
C TYR A 95 3.66 -2.78 1.27
N GLU A 96 4.00 -1.49 1.13
CA GLU A 96 4.94 -0.83 2.06
C GLU A 96 4.42 -0.86 3.50
N ALA A 97 3.13 -0.59 3.72
CA ALA A 97 2.54 -0.63 5.06
C ALA A 97 2.64 -2.04 5.68
N LEU A 98 2.45 -3.10 4.88
CA LEU A 98 2.62 -4.49 5.33
C LEU A 98 4.09 -4.79 5.66
N VAL A 99 5.04 -4.42 4.80
CA VAL A 99 6.48 -4.61 5.06
C VAL A 99 6.91 -3.87 6.33
N MET A 100 6.49 -2.62 6.49
CA MET A 100 6.82 -1.82 7.67
C MET A 100 6.27 -2.45 8.95
N ARG A 101 5.01 -2.88 8.93
CA ARG A 101 4.36 -3.57 10.04
C ARG A 101 5.11 -4.84 10.43
N ASP A 102 5.44 -5.67 9.45
CA ASP A 102 6.12 -6.94 9.70
C ASP A 102 7.55 -6.72 10.23
N SER A 103 8.27 -5.73 9.72
CA SER A 103 9.61 -5.35 10.21
C SER A 103 9.61 -4.86 11.67
N LYS A 104 8.51 -4.24 12.11
CA LYS A 104 8.34 -3.74 13.48
C LYS A 104 7.66 -4.75 14.41
N SER A 105 7.24 -5.90 13.90
CA SER A 105 6.55 -6.94 14.67
C SER A 105 7.41 -7.56 15.77
N ILE A 106 8.74 -7.46 15.65
CA ILE A 106 9.70 -7.87 16.69
C ILE A 106 9.49 -7.03 17.97
N SER A 107 9.23 -5.74 17.82
CA SER A 107 9.03 -4.80 18.93
C SER A 107 7.55 -4.62 19.30
N TYR A 108 6.63 -4.85 18.36
CA TYR A 108 5.19 -4.63 18.53
C TYR A 108 4.41 -5.80 17.92
N LEU A 109 4.03 -6.78 18.74
CA LEU A 109 3.35 -8.00 18.27
C LEU A 109 2.04 -7.71 17.52
N ASP A 110 1.32 -6.65 17.90
CA ASP A 110 0.07 -6.23 17.25
C ASP A 110 0.27 -5.78 15.79
N LEU A 111 1.50 -5.44 15.40
CA LEU A 111 1.83 -5.08 14.03
C LEU A 111 2.13 -6.30 13.15
N ARG A 112 2.23 -7.50 13.71
CA ARG A 112 2.54 -8.72 12.96
C ARG A 112 1.56 -8.89 11.79
N VAL A 113 2.10 -9.17 10.61
CA VAL A 113 1.30 -9.44 9.42
C VAL A 113 1.14 -10.95 9.29
N SER A 114 -0.10 -11.42 9.17
CA SER A 114 -0.36 -12.85 9.02
C SER A 114 -0.11 -13.32 7.59
N CYS A 115 0.13 -14.62 7.41
CA CYS A 115 0.25 -15.22 6.08
C CYS A 115 -1.03 -15.05 5.25
N THR A 116 -2.20 -15.03 5.91
CA THR A 116 -3.50 -14.79 5.26
C THR A 116 -3.66 -13.34 4.80
N GLU A 117 -3.13 -12.37 5.55
CA GLU A 117 -3.12 -10.96 5.17
C GLU A 117 -2.23 -10.74 3.93
N TRP A 118 -1.02 -11.33 3.93
CA TRP A 118 -0.15 -11.32 2.76
C TRP A 118 -0.77 -12.01 1.54
N LEU A 119 -1.41 -13.17 1.73
CA LEU A 119 -2.10 -13.88 0.64
C LEU A 119 -3.24 -13.05 0.05
N LYS A 120 -4.05 -12.40 0.89
CA LYS A 120 -5.13 -11.52 0.43
C LYS A 120 -4.59 -10.35 -0.39
N PHE A 121 -3.49 -9.73 0.05
CA PHE A 121 -2.81 -8.70 -0.73
C PHE A 121 -2.28 -9.25 -2.06
N ALA A 122 -1.63 -10.42 -2.05
CA ALA A 122 -1.06 -11.04 -3.25
C ALA A 122 -2.13 -11.34 -4.30
N GLN A 123 -3.29 -11.86 -3.88
CA GLN A 123 -4.45 -12.12 -4.75
C GLN A 123 -4.98 -10.83 -5.38
N ASP A 124 -5.21 -9.80 -4.58
CA ASP A 124 -5.69 -8.51 -5.08
C ASP A 124 -4.70 -7.88 -6.08
N ALA A 125 -3.39 -7.93 -5.79
CA ALA A 125 -2.37 -7.48 -6.73
C ALA A 125 -2.36 -8.31 -8.03
N PHE A 126 -2.58 -9.63 -7.92
CA PHE A 126 -2.60 -10.54 -9.05
C PHE A 126 -3.79 -10.26 -9.97
N ASP A 127 -4.98 -10.09 -9.39
CA ASP A 127 -6.22 -9.80 -10.11
C ASP A 127 -6.16 -8.46 -10.85
N ASN A 128 -5.33 -7.53 -10.37
CA ASN A 128 -5.04 -6.25 -11.01
C ASN A 128 -3.84 -6.29 -11.98
N GLY A 129 -3.24 -7.47 -12.21
CA GLY A 129 -2.15 -7.66 -13.18
C GLY A 129 -0.75 -7.25 -12.69
N PHE A 130 -0.57 -6.99 -11.38
CA PHE A 130 0.71 -6.56 -10.79
C PHE A 130 1.55 -7.75 -10.33
N TYR A 131 1.94 -8.63 -11.26
CA TYR A 131 2.56 -9.92 -10.93
C TYR A 131 3.89 -9.83 -10.16
N SER A 132 4.69 -8.76 -10.37
CA SER A 132 5.95 -8.59 -9.63
C SER A 132 5.73 -8.37 -8.13
N ILE A 133 4.75 -7.53 -7.75
CA ILE A 133 4.44 -7.29 -6.33
C ILE A 133 3.69 -8.46 -5.72
N THR A 134 2.88 -9.19 -6.51
CA THR A 134 2.30 -10.47 -6.11
C THR A 134 3.38 -11.46 -5.68
N SER A 135 4.43 -11.67 -6.51
CA SER A 135 5.52 -12.61 -6.17
C SER A 135 6.18 -12.25 -4.84
N LYS A 136 6.53 -10.96 -4.66
CA LYS A 136 7.13 -10.47 -3.42
C LYS A 136 6.21 -10.65 -2.21
N ALA A 137 4.92 -10.39 -2.35
CA ALA A 137 3.97 -10.61 -1.27
C ALA A 137 3.86 -12.10 -0.89
N CYS A 138 3.87 -12.99 -1.88
CA CYS A 138 3.93 -14.43 -1.65
C CYS A 138 5.22 -14.86 -0.94
N GLU A 139 6.37 -14.28 -1.29
CA GLU A 139 7.64 -14.52 -0.58
C GLU A 139 7.52 -14.13 0.90
N ASN A 140 7.00 -12.93 1.20
CA ASN A 140 6.78 -12.48 2.58
C ASN A 140 5.81 -13.40 3.34
N ALA A 141 4.75 -13.88 2.68
CA ALA A 141 3.80 -14.83 3.27
C ALA A 141 4.44 -16.19 3.62
N LEU A 142 5.52 -16.57 2.93
CA LEU A 142 6.22 -17.84 3.12
C LEU A 142 7.37 -17.76 4.14
N LEU A 143 7.92 -16.57 4.42
CA LEU A 143 9.02 -16.37 5.38
C LEU A 143 8.81 -17.05 6.74
N PRO A 144 7.61 -17.00 7.36
CA PRO A 144 7.37 -17.67 8.64
C PRO A 144 7.52 -19.20 8.59
N PHE A 145 7.47 -19.81 7.41
CA PHE A 145 7.54 -21.26 7.21
C PHE A 145 8.92 -21.76 6.76
N ASP A 146 9.79 -20.86 6.28
CA ASP A 146 11.14 -21.20 5.80
C ASP A 146 12.16 -21.34 6.95
N VAL A 147 11.84 -20.78 8.13
CA VAL A 147 12.65 -20.95 9.34
C VAL A 147 12.41 -22.36 9.90
N LYS A 148 13.33 -23.27 9.56
CA LYS A 148 13.50 -24.56 10.25
C LYS A 148 13.52 -24.35 11.78
N GLY A 149 12.42 -24.63 12.46
CA GLY A 149 12.43 -24.89 13.91
C GLY A 149 11.63 -23.94 14.82
N GLY A 150 10.59 -23.27 14.34
CA GLY A 150 9.73 -22.51 15.26
C GLY A 150 8.32 -22.34 14.73
N ALA A 151 7.49 -23.38 14.85
CA ALA A 151 6.05 -23.26 14.65
C ALA A 151 5.49 -22.20 15.61
N ARG A 152 5.39 -20.95 15.15
CA ARG A 152 4.60 -19.92 15.84
C ARG A 152 3.14 -20.28 15.60
N GLY A 153 2.59 -20.97 16.59
CA GLY A 153 1.32 -21.68 16.61
C GLY A 153 0.21 -21.06 15.76
N ASP A 154 -0.27 -21.87 14.83
CA ASP A 154 -1.68 -22.11 14.51
C ASP A 154 -1.76 -23.33 13.55
N ASN A 155 -2.91 -24.00 13.52
CA ASN A 155 -3.25 -25.25 12.82
C ASN A 155 -2.35 -25.68 11.63
N LEU A 156 -1.49 -26.68 11.84
CA LEU A 156 -0.53 -27.21 10.85
C LEU A 156 -1.14 -27.67 9.51
N LEU A 157 -2.36 -28.21 9.52
CA LEU A 157 -3.05 -28.68 8.31
C LEU A 157 -3.61 -27.53 7.45
N GLU A 158 -4.17 -26.52 8.10
CA GLU A 158 -4.68 -25.31 7.45
C GLU A 158 -3.52 -24.50 6.85
N ASN A 159 -2.39 -24.47 7.55
CA ASN A 159 -1.14 -23.90 7.05
C ASN A 159 -0.62 -24.64 5.80
N GLY A 160 -0.74 -25.96 5.73
CA GLY A 160 -0.34 -26.75 4.55
C GLY A 160 -1.09 -26.34 3.27
N ALA A 161 -2.42 -26.21 3.35
CA ALA A 161 -3.24 -25.79 2.21
C ALA A 161 -2.99 -24.33 1.83
N ILE A 162 -2.83 -23.44 2.82
CA ILE A 162 -2.51 -22.02 2.59
C ILE A 162 -1.14 -21.86 1.94
N MET A 163 -0.11 -22.56 2.42
CA MET A 163 1.23 -22.56 1.83
C MET A 163 1.20 -23.01 0.36
N ASN A 164 0.48 -24.10 0.05
CA ASN A 164 0.35 -24.58 -1.32
C ASN A 164 -0.30 -23.52 -2.23
N LYS A 165 -1.38 -22.87 -1.77
CA LYS A 165 -2.01 -21.76 -2.51
C LYS A 165 -1.04 -20.60 -2.76
N ILE A 166 -0.28 -20.19 -1.74
CA ILE A 166 0.71 -19.11 -1.87
C ILE A 166 1.79 -19.50 -2.89
N GLN A 167 2.29 -20.74 -2.82
CA GLN A 167 3.31 -21.28 -3.71
C GLN A 167 2.84 -21.29 -5.17
N ILE A 168 1.64 -21.82 -5.44
CA ILE A 168 1.04 -21.82 -6.78
C ILE A 168 0.90 -20.40 -7.32
N LEU A 169 0.35 -19.49 -6.51
CA LEU A 169 0.15 -18.09 -6.91
C LEU A 169 1.47 -17.41 -7.25
N ARG A 170 2.51 -17.62 -6.43
CA ARG A 170 3.87 -17.11 -6.66
C ARG A 170 4.43 -17.61 -7.98
N ASP A 171 4.38 -18.91 -8.22
CA ASP A 171 4.98 -19.53 -9.40
C ASP A 171 4.28 -19.07 -10.69
N ILE A 172 2.95 -18.85 -10.64
CA ILE A 172 2.22 -18.24 -11.75
C ILE A 172 2.63 -16.77 -11.94
N ALA A 173 2.68 -15.99 -10.86
CA ALA A 173 3.05 -14.58 -10.92
C ALA A 173 4.48 -14.37 -11.47
N ILE A 174 5.45 -15.20 -11.09
CA ILE A 174 6.81 -15.16 -11.64
C ILE A 174 6.78 -15.38 -13.15
N ARG A 175 6.06 -16.41 -13.64
CA ARG A 175 5.94 -16.69 -15.08
C ARG A 175 5.32 -15.53 -15.85
N LEU A 176 4.29 -14.88 -15.30
CA LEU A 176 3.62 -13.73 -15.93
C LEU A 176 4.40 -12.41 -15.80
N SER A 177 5.24 -12.27 -14.78
CA SER A 177 6.09 -11.08 -14.62
C SER A 177 7.17 -10.99 -15.71
N ALA A 178 7.64 -12.14 -16.22
CA ALA A 178 8.60 -12.20 -17.32
C ALA A 178 8.01 -11.71 -18.67
N THR A 179 6.68 -11.60 -18.79
CA THR A 179 6.01 -11.19 -20.03
C THR A 179 5.52 -9.74 -20.03
N HIS A 180 5.51 -9.04 -18.88
CA HIS A 180 5.00 -7.67 -18.76
C HIS A 180 6.07 -6.70 -18.21
N ALA A 181 6.57 -5.78 -19.05
CA ALA A 181 7.59 -4.78 -18.72
C ALA A 181 7.06 -3.56 -17.91
N GLY A 182 6.21 -3.78 -16.91
CA GLY A 182 5.60 -2.72 -16.10
C GLY A 182 6.32 -2.50 -14.77
N MET A 183 7.60 -2.12 -14.78
CA MET A 183 8.45 -2.15 -13.57
C MET A 183 9.10 -0.81 -13.16
N LEU A 184 8.60 0.34 -13.61
CA LEU A 184 9.34 1.61 -13.42
C LEU A 184 8.91 2.48 -12.22
N VAL A 185 7.68 2.40 -11.71
CA VAL A 185 7.23 3.32 -10.64
C VAL A 185 7.50 2.76 -9.23
N ILE A 186 7.45 1.43 -9.06
CA ILE A 186 7.70 0.74 -7.78
C ILE A 186 9.13 1.01 -7.25
N CYS A 187 10.12 1.15 -8.14
CA CYS A 187 11.51 1.41 -7.73
C CYS A 187 11.71 2.75 -7.00
N LEU A 188 10.96 3.81 -7.33
CA LEU A 188 11.20 5.13 -6.73
C LEU A 188 10.65 5.27 -5.31
N VAL A 189 9.50 4.64 -5.00
CA VAL A 189 8.94 4.61 -3.63
C VAL A 189 9.72 3.64 -2.75
N LEU A 190 10.10 2.47 -3.29
CA LEU A 190 10.96 1.50 -2.60
C LEU A 190 12.32 2.08 -2.26
N LEU A 191 12.94 2.88 -3.12
CA LEU A 191 14.23 3.52 -2.81
C LEU A 191 14.09 4.55 -1.68
N SER A 192 12.99 5.32 -1.64
CA SER A 192 12.77 6.31 -0.59
C SER A 192 12.43 5.71 0.78
N MET A 193 11.89 4.49 0.84
CA MET A 193 11.67 3.74 2.10
C MET A 193 12.77 2.72 2.42
N ARG A 194 13.61 2.31 1.45
CA ARG A 194 14.77 1.42 1.72
C ARG A 194 15.78 2.07 2.66
N ASP A 195 16.00 3.37 2.52
CA ASP A 195 16.85 4.14 3.46
C ASP A 195 16.30 4.10 4.90
N TYR A 196 15.00 3.84 5.05
CA TYR A 196 14.32 3.72 6.34
C TYR A 196 14.57 2.36 7.02
N LEU A 197 14.55 1.26 6.26
CA LEU A 197 14.85 -0.08 6.77
C LEU A 197 16.32 -0.25 7.20
N VAL A 198 17.24 0.47 6.54
CA VAL A 198 18.67 0.46 6.91
C VAL A 198 18.93 1.26 8.19
N PHE A 199 18.17 2.34 8.45
CA PHE A 199 18.32 3.12 9.69
C PHE A 199 17.68 2.45 10.92
N CYS A 200 16.61 1.68 10.73
CA CYS A 200 15.87 1.03 11.83
C CYS A 200 16.48 -0.28 12.35
N THR A 201 17.56 -0.79 11.74
CA THR A 201 18.24 -2.04 12.15
C THR A 201 19.48 -1.79 13.01
N ARG A 202 19.79 -0.53 13.35
CA ARG A 202 20.80 -0.24 14.37
C ARG A 202 20.14 -0.30 15.76
N PRO A 203 20.58 -1.20 16.64
CA PRO A 203 20.19 -1.13 18.04
C PRO A 203 20.79 0.15 18.63
N GLU A 204 19.98 0.88 19.41
CA GLU A 204 20.49 1.84 20.40
C GLU A 204 21.25 1.11 21.51
#